data_AF-A0A4Y4CPS6-F1
#
_entry.id   AF-A0A4Y4CPS6-F1
#
_cell.length_a   1.000
_cell.length_b   1.000
_cell.length_c   1.000
_cell.angle_alpha   90.00
_cell.angle_beta   90.00
_cell.angle_gamma   90.00
#
_symmetry.space_group_name_H-M   'P 1'
#
loop_
_entity.id
_entity.type
_entity.pdbx_description
1 polymer ?
#
loop_
_entity_poly.entity_id
_entity_poly.type
_entity_poly.pdbx_seq_one_letter_code
_entity_poly.pdbx_strand_id
1 'polypeptide(L)' 'MPHTHAHSKAEACHDALEAFEREHHHAPDTHEKARLLSETVKEWEHEEVAATHPNLTQA' A
#
# COMPACT_ATOMS: atom_id res chain seq x y z
N MET A 1 12.70 -10.58 -7.84
CA MET A 1 11.43 -10.63 -8.60
C MET A 1 10.82 -9.25 -8.45
N PRO A 2 10.36 -8.58 -9.53
CA PRO A 2 9.86 -7.22 -9.41
C PRO A 2 8.56 -7.31 -8.62
N HIS A 3 8.55 -6.75 -7.42
CA HIS A 3 7.30 -6.40 -6.78
C HIS A 3 6.77 -5.24 -7.61
N THR A 4 5.94 -5.57 -8.61
CA THR A 4 5.14 -4.59 -9.34
C THR A 4 4.13 -4.06 -8.34
N HIS A 5 4.58 -3.18 -7.45
CA HIS A 5 3.68 -2.42 -6.62
C HIS A 5 2.73 -1.70 -7.57
N ALA A 6 1.45 -1.89 -7.29
CA ALA A 6 0.33 -1.40 -8.06
C ALA A 6 0.61 -0.04 -8.72
N HIS A 7 0.28 0.08 -10.00
CA HIS A 7 0.65 1.23 -10.83
C HIS A 7 -0.05 2.53 -10.39
N SER A 8 -0.95 2.44 -9.41
CA SER A 8 -1.71 3.54 -8.83
C SER A 8 -2.09 3.22 -7.38
N LYS A 9 -2.14 4.25 -6.55
CA LYS A 9 -2.61 4.21 -5.15
C LYS A 9 -3.92 3.43 -4.97
N ALA A 10 -4.87 3.58 -5.89
CA ALA A 10 -6.15 2.87 -5.86
C ALA A 10 -6.00 1.34 -6.02
N GLU A 11 -5.07 0.90 -6.86
CA GLU A 11 -4.80 -0.52 -7.09
C GLU A 11 -4.02 -1.13 -5.91
N ALA A 12 -3.13 -0.36 -5.26
CA ALA A 12 -2.48 -0.76 -4.02
C ALA A 12 -3.50 -0.99 -2.90
N CYS A 13 -4.45 -0.06 -2.75
CA CYS A 13 -5.56 -0.18 -1.81
C CYS A 13 -6.44 -1.41 -2.08
N HIS A 14 -6.67 -1.76 -3.34
CA HIS A 14 -7.48 -2.93 -3.71
C HIS A 14 -6.74 -4.23 -3.42
N ASP A 15 -5.46 -4.31 -3.75
CA ASP A 15 -4.62 -5.47 -3.47
C ASP A 15 -4.50 -5.74 -1.96
N ALA A 16 -4.29 -4.69 -1.17
CA ALA A 16 -4.24 -4.80 0.30
C ALA A 16 -5.56 -5.34 0.89
N LEU A 17 -6.71 -4.89 0.37
CA LEU A 17 -8.02 -5.41 0.80
C LEU A 17 -8.19 -6.88 0.42
N GLU A 18 -7.83 -7.26 -0.81
CA GLU A 18 -7.93 -8.65 -1.27
C GLU A 18 -7.00 -9.58 -0.47
N ALA A 19 -5.78 -9.13 -0.17
CA ALA A 19 -4.84 -9.84 0.68
C ALA A 19 -5.43 -10.06 2.08
N PHE A 20 -5.97 -9.00 2.70
CA PHE A 20 -6.62 -9.10 4.01
C PHE A 20 -7.79 -10.09 3.99
N GLU A 21 -8.67 -10.02 2.99
CA GLU A 21 -9.81 -10.95 2.87
C GLU A 21 -9.36 -12.40 2.67
N ARG A 22 -8.29 -12.61 1.91
CA ARG A 22 -7.69 -13.93 1.67
C ARG A 22 -7.06 -14.51 2.94
N GLU A 23 -6.38 -13.68 3.73
CA GLU A 23 -5.67 -14.09 4.94
C GLU A 23 -6.60 -14.26 6.14
N HIS A 24 -7.55 -13.36 6.31
CA HIS A 24 -8.44 -13.32 7.46
C HIS A 24 -9.80 -13.99 7.21
N HIS A 25 -10.09 -14.41 5.97
CA HIS A 25 -11.34 -15.07 5.56
C HIS A 25 -12.62 -14.28 5.90
N HIS A 26 -12.52 -12.96 6.08
CA HIS A 26 -13.66 -12.06 6.27
C HIS A 26 -13.37 -10.68 5.69
N ALA A 27 -14.44 -9.94 5.41
CA ALA A 27 -14.34 -8.56 4.96
C ALA A 27 -13.91 -7.65 6.12
N PRO A 28 -12.93 -6.76 5.93
CA PRO A 28 -12.47 -5.87 6.99
C PRO A 28 -13.60 -4.94 7.45
N ASP A 29 -13.71 -4.74 8.77
CA ASP A 29 -14.64 -3.78 9.33
C ASP A 29 -14.29 -2.35 8.93
N THR A 30 -15.22 -1.41 9.10
CA THR A 30 -15.03 -0.01 8.64
C THR A 30 -13.74 0.61 9.21
N HIS A 31 -13.42 0.32 10.47
CA HIS A 31 -12.20 0.83 11.09
C HIS A 31 -10.93 0.12 10.62
N GLU A 32 -10.99 -1.20 10.40
CA GLU A 32 -9.87 -2.00 9.90
C GLU A 32 -9.53 -1.62 8.46
N LYS A 33 -10.56 -1.49 7.61
CA LYS A 33 -10.42 -0.96 6.26
C LYS A 33 -9.77 0.41 6.26
N ALA A 34 -10.19 1.32 7.14
CA ALA A 34 -9.58 2.65 7.23
C ALA A 34 -8.11 2.61 7.66
N ARG A 35 -7.74 1.74 8.61
CA ARG A 35 -6.34 1.52 9.01
C ARG A 35 -5.52 0.95 7.86
N LEU A 36 -5.96 -0.17 7.31
CA LEU A 36 -5.29 -0.87 6.21
C LEU A 36 -5.04 0.06 5.03
N LEU A 37 -6.08 0.77 4.58
CA LEU A 37 -5.96 1.74 3.50
C LEU A 37 -4.98 2.86 3.86
N SER A 38 -5.00 3.39 5.09
CA SER A 38 -4.07 4.45 5.50
C SER A 38 -2.62 3.98 5.53
N GLU A 39 -2.37 2.74 5.97
CA GLU A 39 -1.04 2.12 5.99
C GLU A 39 -0.53 1.88 4.57
N THR A 40 -1.32 1.21 3.73
CA THR A 40 -1.00 0.96 2.32
C THR A 40 -0.73 2.25 1.55
N VAL A 41 -1.56 3.27 1.77
CA VAL A 41 -1.40 4.59 1.16
C VAL A 41 -0.08 5.24 1.58
N LYS A 42 0.25 5.16 2.88
CA LYS A 42 1.47 5.75 3.42
C LYS A 42 2.72 5.05 2.90
N GLU A 43 2.68 3.72 2.76
CA GLU A 43 3.74 2.93 2.14
C GLU A 43 3.92 3.32 0.67
N TRP A 44 2.83 3.34 -0.11
CA TRP A 44 2.86 3.72 -1.51
C TRP A 44 3.41 5.14 -1.72
N GLU A 45 2.99 6.11 -0.89
CA GLU A 45 3.53 7.48 -0.93
C GLU A 45 5.02 7.52 -0.59
N HIS A 46 5.48 6.71 0.37
CA HIS A 46 6.89 6.63 0.71
C HIS A 46 7.72 6.07 -0.45
N GLU A 47 7.19 5.09 -1.15
CA GLU A 47 7.85 4.46 -2.31
C GLU A 47 7.88 5.37 -3.53
N GLU A 48 6.78 6.07 -3.82
CA GLU A 48 6.74 7.09 -4.87
C GLU A 48 7.68 8.26 -4.56
N VAL A 49 7.72 8.72 -3.31
CA VAL A 49 8.67 9.74 -2.86
C VAL A 49 10.10 9.21 -2.97
N ALA A 50 10.40 7.97 -2.58
CA ALA A 50 11.72 7.37 -2.75
C ALA A 50 12.10 7.25 -4.24
N ALA A 51 11.15 6.92 -5.12
CA ALA A 51 11.35 6.81 -6.56
C ALA A 51 11.57 8.18 -7.25
N THR A 52 10.86 9.22 -6.81
CA THR A 52 11.04 10.59 -7.33
C THR A 52 12.18 11.36 -6.67
N HIS A 53 12.58 10.99 -5.44
CA HIS A 53 13.67 11.60 -4.69
C HIS A 53 14.78 10.58 -4.33
N PRO A 54 15.41 9.91 -5.31
CA PRO A 54 16.49 8.96 -5.04
C PRO A 54 17.73 9.61 -4.40
N ASN A 55 17.79 10.94 -4.35
CA ASN A 55 18.95 11.73 -3.91
C ASN A 55 18.80 12.41 -2.54
N LEU A 56 17.82 12.01 -1.70
CA LEU A 56 17.73 12.53 -0.32
C LEU A 56 18.27 11.56 0.76
N THR A 57 18.72 10.36 0.38
CA THR A 57 19.36 9.41 1.30
C THR A 57 20.89 9.49 1.33
N GLN A 58 21.49 10.47 0.66
CA GLN A 58 22.94 10.68 0.68
C GLN A 58 23.26 12.12 1.09
N ALA A 59 23.23 12.41 2.39
CA ALA A 59 23.89 13.57 3.00
C ALA A 59 24.24 13.27 4.47
#